data_AF-A0A091C0G8-F1
#
_entry.id   AF-A0A091C0G8-F1
#
_cell.length_a   1.000
_cell.length_b   1.000
_cell.length_c   1.000
_cell.angle_alpha   90.00
_cell.angle_beta   90.00
_cell.angle_gamma   90.00
#
_symmetry.space_group_name_H-M   'P 1'
#
loop_
_entity.id
_entity.type
_entity.pdbx_description
1 polymer ?
#
loop_
_entity_poly.entity_id
_entity_poly.type
_entity_poly.pdbx_seq_one_letter_code
_entity_poly.pdbx_strand_id
1 'polypeptide(L)'
;METITNFRELGGLKNRQGEVIAKNKLLRSGELTRVSSQEQNKLLENYRLGKIIDLRSTKEIEERPDEKFKQAEYVHIDIFKNVEGQGTGLDDFKEIDSPEIARNYMHETYRTMAVNPSA
;
A
#
# COMPACT_ATOMS: atom_id res chain seq x y z
N MET A 1 -7.11 -13.61 -3.91
CA MET A 1 -6.53 -13.96 -2.62
C MET A 1 -7.63 -13.81 -1.60
N GLU A 2 -7.73 -14.74 -0.65
CA GLU A 2 -8.77 -14.83 0.37
C GLU A 2 -8.31 -14.20 1.69
N THR A 3 -7.05 -14.40 2.08
CA THR A 3 -6.48 -13.86 3.34
C THR A 3 -5.80 -12.51 3.17
N ILE A 4 -5.70 -12.01 1.93
CA ILE A 4 -5.10 -10.70 1.62
C ILE A 4 -6.17 -9.71 1.20
N THR A 5 -6.39 -8.70 2.03
CA THR A 5 -7.35 -7.63 1.76
C THR A 5 -6.96 -6.83 0.51
N ASN A 6 -7.95 -6.52 -0.32
CA ASN A 6 -7.82 -5.67 -1.50
C ASN A 6 -6.70 -6.09 -2.48
N PHE A 7 -6.35 -7.38 -2.53
CA PHE A 7 -5.33 -7.87 -3.45
C PHE A 7 -5.78 -7.75 -4.92
N ARG A 8 -4.93 -7.16 -5.76
CA ARG A 8 -5.09 -7.11 -7.22
C ARG A 8 -3.73 -7.19 -7.93
N GLU A 9 -3.68 -7.93 -9.03
CA GLU A 9 -2.61 -7.79 -10.02
C GLU A 9 -2.95 -6.64 -10.97
N LEU A 10 -1.97 -5.81 -11.31
CA LEU A 10 -2.14 -4.62 -12.16
C LEU A 10 -1.61 -4.81 -13.59
N GLY A 11 -1.25 -6.05 -13.96
CA GLY A 11 -0.88 -6.40 -15.33
C GLY A 11 -2.01 -6.13 -16.33
N GLY A 12 -1.66 -5.70 -17.53
CA GLY A 12 -2.64 -5.39 -18.59
C GLY A 12 -3.20 -3.96 -18.54
N LEU A 13 -2.94 -3.19 -17.48
CA LEU A 13 -3.31 -1.78 -17.45
C LEU A 13 -2.52 -1.01 -18.51
N LYS A 14 -3.24 -0.22 -19.29
CA LYS A 14 -2.72 0.56 -20.42
C LYS A 14 -2.62 2.03 -20.03
N ASN A 15 -1.47 2.65 -20.24
CA ASN A 15 -1.31 4.09 -20.04
C ASN A 15 -1.83 4.91 -21.24
N ARG A 16 -1.75 6.23 -21.16
CA ARG A 16 -2.23 7.13 -22.22
C ARG A 16 -1.45 6.99 -23.53
N GLN A 17 -0.19 6.57 -23.46
CA GLN A 17 0.71 6.32 -24.59
C GLN A 17 0.48 4.93 -25.21
N GLY A 18 -0.32 4.10 -24.55
CA GLY A 18 -0.69 2.78 -24.99
C GLY A 18 0.26 1.67 -24.56
N GLU A 19 1.23 1.97 -23.71
CA GLU A 19 2.11 1.00 -23.07
C GLU A 19 1.33 0.22 -22.01
N VAL A 20 1.69 -1.05 -21.83
CA VAL A 20 0.94 -1.99 -21.00
C VAL A 20 1.84 -2.54 -19.89
N ILE A 21 1.33 -2.53 -18.65
CA ILE A 21 2.02 -3.17 -17.53
C ILE A 21 2.12 -4.67 -17.79
N ALA A 22 3.34 -5.21 -17.74
CA ALA A 22 3.57 -6.64 -17.91
C ALA A 22 2.86 -7.46 -16.81
N LYS A 23 2.32 -8.62 -17.19
CA LYS A 23 1.64 -9.53 -16.25
C LYS A 23 2.57 -9.97 -15.13
N ASN A 24 2.01 -10.13 -13.94
CA ASN A 24 2.68 -10.53 -12.70
C ASN A 24 3.86 -9.63 -12.29
N LYS A 25 3.91 -8.36 -12.75
CA LYS A 25 5.00 -7.43 -12.40
C LYS A 25 4.65 -6.39 -11.36
N LEU A 26 3.37 -6.03 -11.24
CA LEU A 26 2.90 -5.07 -10.26
C LEU A 26 1.66 -5.60 -9.57
N LEU A 27 1.74 -5.69 -8.24
CA LEU A 27 0.68 -6.15 -7.36
C LEU A 27 0.33 -5.02 -6.39
N ARG A 28 -0.92 -4.98 -5.94
CA ARG A 28 -1.35 -4.14 -4.82
C ARG A 28 -2.12 -4.98 -3.82
N SER A 29 -2.02 -4.63 -2.55
CA SER A 29 -2.78 -5.23 -1.45
C SER A 29 -2.94 -4.23 -0.30
N GLY A 30 -3.73 -4.61 0.71
CA GLY A 30 -3.54 -4.10 2.06
C GLY A 30 -2.35 -4.77 2.75
N GLU A 31 -2.34 -4.73 4.08
CA GLU A 31 -1.33 -5.37 4.92
C GLU A 31 -1.26 -6.90 4.72
N LEU A 32 -0.08 -7.47 4.98
CA LEU A 32 0.24 -8.89 4.81
C LEU A 32 0.41 -9.59 6.17
N THR A 33 -0.33 -9.14 7.18
CA THR A 33 -0.24 -9.58 8.58
C THR A 33 -0.80 -10.96 8.84
N ARG A 34 -1.70 -11.45 7.98
CA ARG A 34 -2.43 -12.73 8.16
C ARG A 34 -2.43 -13.58 6.91
N VAL A 35 -1.42 -13.42 6.05
CA VAL A 35 -1.34 -14.18 4.81
C VAL A 35 -1.11 -15.65 5.11
N SER A 36 -2.04 -16.51 4.68
CA SER A 36 -1.90 -17.96 4.80
C SER A 36 -0.67 -18.48 4.03
N SER A 37 -0.08 -19.58 4.49
CA SER A 37 1.09 -20.21 3.82
C SER A 37 0.81 -20.57 2.36
N GLN A 38 -0.42 -20.97 2.03
CA GLN A 38 -0.81 -21.27 0.64
C GLN A 38 -0.73 -20.02 -0.25
N GLU A 39 -1.17 -18.87 0.25
CA GLU A 39 -1.13 -17.62 -0.50
C GLU A 39 0.28 -17.01 -0.55
N GLN A 40 1.09 -17.20 0.50
CA GLN A 40 2.51 -16.88 0.45
C GLN A 40 3.22 -17.66 -0.66
N ASN A 41 3.00 -18.99 -0.74
CA ASN A 41 3.55 -19.81 -1.82
C ASN A 41 3.06 -19.33 -3.19
N LYS A 42 1.77 -19.00 -3.32
CA LYS A 42 1.21 -18.45 -4.56
C LYS A 42 1.89 -17.13 -4.97
N LEU A 43 2.18 -16.23 -4.03
CA LEU A 43 2.91 -14.99 -4.29
C LEU A 43 4.34 -15.27 -4.76
N LEU A 44 5.05 -16.19 -4.11
CA LEU A 44 6.44 -16.52 -4.42
C LEU A 44 6.57 -17.30 -5.74
N GLU A 45 5.73 -18.30 -5.98
CA GLU A 45 5.87 -19.20 -7.13
C GLU A 45 5.20 -18.65 -8.39
N ASN A 46 3.95 -18.20 -8.29
CA ASN A 46 3.16 -17.82 -9.47
C ASN A 46 3.40 -16.36 -9.88
N TYR A 47 3.45 -15.47 -8.88
CA TYR A 47 3.70 -14.05 -9.12
C TYR A 47 5.19 -13.69 -9.08
N ARG A 48 6.06 -14.60 -8.62
CA ARG A 48 7.51 -14.37 -8.50
C ARG A 48 7.80 -13.10 -7.68
N LEU A 49 7.09 -12.96 -6.56
CA LEU A 49 7.24 -11.83 -5.64
C LEU A 49 8.68 -11.77 -5.14
N GLY A 50 9.41 -10.74 -5.59
CA GLY A 50 10.80 -10.50 -5.21
C GLY A 50 11.02 -9.23 -4.39
N LYS A 51 10.01 -8.36 -4.28
CA LYS A 51 10.10 -7.11 -3.52
C LYS A 51 8.73 -6.71 -2.97
N ILE A 52 8.71 -6.30 -1.70
CA ILE A 52 7.57 -5.73 -0.99
C ILE A 52 7.95 -4.29 -0.62
N ILE A 53 7.10 -3.34 -1.02
CA ILE A 53 7.20 -1.95 -0.58
C ILE A 53 6.04 -1.71 0.37
N ASP A 54 6.34 -1.58 1.67
CA ASP A 54 5.34 -1.30 2.70
C ASP A 54 5.28 0.21 2.94
N LEU A 55 4.11 0.80 2.68
CA LEU A 55 3.89 2.24 2.75
C LEU A 55 3.30 2.70 4.09
N ARG A 56 3.09 1.77 5.03
CA ARG A 56 2.46 2.07 6.33
C ARG A 56 3.38 2.87 7.24
N SER A 57 2.79 3.51 8.24
CA SER A 57 3.58 4.13 9.30
C SER A 57 4.35 3.09 10.12
N THR A 58 5.45 3.49 10.76
CA THR A 58 6.20 2.60 11.67
C THR A 58 5.30 2.01 12.75
N LYS A 59 4.39 2.81 13.30
CA LYS A 59 3.44 2.38 14.35
C LYS A 59 2.53 1.24 13.87
N GLU A 60 2.00 1.35 12.65
CA GLU A 60 1.14 0.30 12.09
C GLU A 60 1.89 -1.01 11.87
N ILE A 61 3.16 -0.97 11.46
CA ILE A 61 4.01 -2.16 11.29
C ILE A 61 4.32 -2.80 12.64
N GLU A 62 4.62 -2.01 13.67
CA GLU A 62 4.87 -2.52 15.03
C GLU A 62 3.62 -3.18 15.64
N GLU A 63 2.45 -2.56 15.46
CA GLU A 63 1.17 -3.10 15.95
C GLU A 63 0.71 -4.33 15.16
N ARG A 64 0.94 -4.32 13.84
CA ARG A 64 0.47 -5.34 12.90
C ARG A 64 1.61 -5.66 11.92
N PRO A 65 2.59 -6.49 12.34
CA PRO A 65 3.72 -6.86 11.48
C PRO A 65 3.28 -7.81 10.36
N ASP A 66 3.84 -7.62 9.18
CA ASP A 66 3.65 -8.53 8.06
C ASP A 66 4.30 -9.89 8.30
N GLU A 67 3.73 -10.94 7.69
CA GLU A 67 4.35 -12.24 7.60
C GLU A 67 5.67 -12.18 6.80
N LYS A 68 6.66 -13.00 7.18
CA LYS A 68 8.00 -12.93 6.58
C LYS A 68 8.11 -13.68 5.26
N PHE A 69 8.53 -12.98 4.20
CA PHE A 69 8.82 -13.56 2.89
C PHE A 69 10.33 -13.68 2.66
N LYS A 70 10.91 -14.87 2.88
CA LYS A 70 12.38 -15.06 2.83
C LYS A 70 13.04 -14.72 1.48
N GLN A 71 12.29 -14.79 0.38
CA GLN A 71 12.79 -14.56 -0.99
C GLN A 71 12.45 -13.18 -1.54
N ALA A 72 11.76 -12.34 -0.76
CA ALA A 72 11.41 -10.99 -1.17
C ALA A 72 12.20 -9.96 -0.36
N GLU A 73 12.77 -8.98 -1.05
CA GLU A 73 13.30 -7.78 -0.41
C GLU A 73 12.14 -7.00 0.22
N TYR A 74 12.29 -6.56 1.45
CA TYR A 74 11.29 -5.74 2.14
C TYR A 74 11.83 -4.33 2.32
N VAL A 75 11.11 -3.35 1.77
CA VAL A 75 11.43 -1.92 1.88
C VAL A 75 10.28 -1.23 2.58
N HIS A 76 10.57 -0.59 3.70
CA HIS A 76 9.61 0.24 4.42
C HIS A 76 9.79 1.71 4.01
N ILE A 77 8.70 2.32 3.57
CA ILE A 77 8.62 3.74 3.24
C ILE A 77 7.41 4.31 3.98
N ASP A 78 7.64 4.98 5.10
CA ASP A 78 6.57 5.69 5.80
C ASP A 78 6.20 6.96 5.02
N ILE A 79 5.19 6.85 4.15
CA ILE A 79 4.80 7.94 3.22
C ILE A 79 4.23 9.18 3.92
N PHE A 80 3.83 9.03 5.20
CA PHE A 80 3.31 10.12 6.02
C PHE A 80 4.25 10.51 7.16
N LYS A 81 5.51 10.05 7.11
CA LYS A 81 6.50 10.40 8.12
C LYS A 81 6.63 11.92 8.25
N ASN A 82 6.58 12.39 9.50
CA ASN A 82 6.61 13.81 9.88
C ASN A 82 5.45 14.66 9.34
N VAL A 83 4.32 14.05 9.00
CA VAL A 83 3.10 14.75 8.60
C VAL A 83 2.04 14.57 9.68
N GLU A 84 1.59 15.66 10.28
CA GLU A 84 0.50 15.65 11.26
C GLU A 84 -0.86 15.91 10.58
N GLY A 85 -1.88 15.18 11.01
CA GLY A 85 -3.28 15.43 10.60
C GLY A 85 -3.61 15.12 9.13
N GLN A 86 -2.76 14.41 8.39
CA GLN A 86 -3.03 14.00 6.99
C GLN A 86 -2.91 12.48 6.79
N GLY A 87 -3.10 11.70 7.85
CA GLY A 87 -3.07 10.25 7.79
C GLY A 87 -4.30 9.65 7.11
N THR A 88 -4.42 8.34 7.16
CA THR A 88 -5.63 7.61 6.74
C THR A 88 -6.35 6.99 7.93
N GLY A 89 -6.05 7.47 9.15
CA GLY A 89 -6.60 6.94 10.39
C GLY A 89 -7.99 7.49 10.67
N LEU A 90 -8.83 6.72 11.37
CA LEU A 90 -10.19 7.14 11.75
C LEU A 90 -10.20 8.43 12.58
N ASP A 91 -9.13 8.70 13.32
CA ASP A 91 -8.99 9.93 14.10
C ASP A 91 -8.88 11.17 13.21
N ASP A 92 -8.24 11.06 12.04
CA ASP A 92 -8.12 12.17 11.08
C ASP A 92 -9.47 12.52 10.45
N PHE A 93 -10.36 11.54 10.31
CA PHE A 93 -11.71 11.73 9.75
C PHE A 93 -12.69 12.40 10.71
N LYS A 94 -12.37 12.50 12.01
CA LYS A 94 -13.28 13.10 13.01
C LYS A 94 -13.52 14.59 12.77
N GLU A 95 -12.53 15.26 12.19
CA GLU A 95 -12.57 16.70 11.87
C GLU A 95 -13.21 16.98 10.49
N ILE A 96 -13.62 15.93 9.77
CA ILE A 96 -14.25 16.04 8.45
C ILE A 96 -15.78 16.07 8.62
N ASP A 97 -16.34 17.27 8.72
CA ASP A 97 -17.77 17.49 8.96
C ASP A 97 -18.58 17.81 7.69
N SER A 98 -17.92 18.01 6.56
CA SER A 98 -18.55 18.44 5.31
C SER A 98 -17.86 17.87 4.06
N PRO A 99 -18.58 17.73 2.93
CA PRO A 99 -18.00 17.26 1.67
C PRO A 99 -16.85 18.14 1.16
N GLU A 100 -16.90 19.44 1.42
CA GLU A 100 -15.84 20.36 0.99
C GLU A 100 -14.55 20.14 1.78
N ILE A 101 -14.65 20.01 3.10
CA ILE A 101 -13.51 19.68 3.96
C ILE A 101 -12.95 18.31 3.57
N ALA A 102 -13.81 17.30 3.34
CA ALA A 102 -13.39 15.98 2.88
C ALA A 102 -12.60 16.06 1.56
N ARG A 103 -13.08 16.85 0.60
CA ARG A 103 -12.42 17.04 -0.69
C ARG A 103 -11.04 17.67 -0.52
N ASN A 104 -10.94 18.77 0.24
CA ASN A 104 -9.68 19.47 0.46
C ASN A 104 -8.68 18.60 1.21
N TYR A 105 -9.16 17.89 2.23
CA TYR A 105 -8.40 16.90 2.98
C TYR A 105 -7.79 15.85 2.04
N MET A 106 -8.63 15.17 1.24
CA MET A 106 -8.15 14.12 0.33
C MET A 106 -7.18 14.68 -0.72
N HIS A 107 -7.38 15.89 -1.23
CA HIS A 107 -6.44 16.53 -2.15
C HIS A 107 -5.07 16.71 -1.52
N GLU A 108 -5.01 17.21 -0.29
CA GLU A 108 -3.74 17.42 0.40
C GLU A 108 -3.07 16.10 0.77
N THR A 109 -3.84 15.11 1.24
CA THR A 109 -3.35 13.74 1.48
C THR A 109 -2.69 13.17 0.22
N TYR A 110 -3.34 13.23 -0.96
CA TYR A 110 -2.76 12.73 -2.21
C TYR A 110 -1.52 13.53 -2.65
N ARG A 111 -1.51 14.84 -2.43
CA ARG A 111 -0.34 15.67 -2.70
C ARG A 111 0.83 15.23 -1.83
N THR A 112 0.62 15.11 -0.53
CA THR A 112 1.62 14.70 0.45
C THR A 112 2.22 13.34 0.11
N MET A 113 1.40 12.32 -0.20
CA MET A 113 1.89 11.01 -0.62
C MET A 113 2.88 11.08 -1.80
N ALA A 114 2.71 12.06 -2.70
CA ALA A 114 3.53 12.20 -3.90
C ALA A 114 4.80 13.07 -3.70
N VAL A 115 4.81 13.95 -2.69
CA VAL A 115 5.84 14.99 -2.54
C VAL A 115 6.56 14.97 -1.18
N ASN A 116 6.17 14.10 -0.25
CA ASN A 116 6.82 14.00 1.05
C ASN A 116 8.29 13.56 0.86
N PRO A 117 9.29 14.39 1.23
CA PRO A 117 10.70 14.05 1.08
C PRO A 117 11.17 12.96 2.04
N SER A 118 10.35 12.60 3.03
CA SER A 118 10.61 11.51 3.96
C SER A 118 10.23 10.14 3.39
N ALA A 119 9.57 10.11 2.23
CA ALA A 119 9.19 8.93 1.47
C ALA A 119 10.27 8.53 0.43
#